data_AF-A0A3S3LIP8-F1
#
_entry.id   AF-A0A3S3LIP8-F1
#
_cell.length_a   1.000
_cell.length_b   1.000
_cell.length_c   1.000
_cell.angle_alpha   90.00
_cell.angle_beta   90.00
_cell.angle_gamma   90.00
#
_symmetry.space_group_name_H-M   'P 1'
#
loop_
_entity.id
_entity.type
_entity.pdbx_description
1 polymer ?
#
loop_
_entity_poly.entity_id
_entity_poly.type
_entity_poly.pdbx_seq_one_letter_code
_entity_poly.pdbx_strand_id
1 'polypeptide(L)'
;MYRASSVGDQPACGNGQNSFPQFVGLLYRSATRNSGHRVMARQFFRGRPFRNTHENRAFDRLCHAVELYTQNTDDVRVIGNVEYDSGQIDALVLKSHAITIVDFKDWGGVITIGPNLPWVNQDGLKVKGGSYANPFMQICAYRAELASDLETAKWPGQDYSHISGFVLFLQNTEFQMYPHDPFSRETGHWFSAGDWDGGIQHICHLSSPKLDLSVAQLDELVSLLGVKTYIPQPEGRLVPARDL
;
A
#
# COMPACT_ATOMS: atom_id res chain seq x y z
N MET A 1 -1.24 -59.26 -40.19
CA MET A 1 -2.51 -59.96 -40.48
C MET A 1 -2.91 -60.76 -39.24
N TYR A 2 -4.20 -60.76 -38.85
CA TYR A 2 -4.96 -61.78 -38.07
C TYR A 2 -4.34 -62.41 -36.78
N ARG A 3 -5.08 -62.68 -35.69
CA ARG A 3 -6.37 -62.20 -35.13
C ARG A 3 -6.47 -62.72 -33.67
N ALA A 4 -7.08 -61.92 -32.78
CA ALA A 4 -8.04 -62.21 -31.67
C ALA A 4 -8.17 -63.64 -31.04
N SER A 5 -8.63 -63.85 -29.79
CA SER A 5 -9.61 -63.07 -28.98
C SER A 5 -9.63 -63.44 -27.47
N SER A 6 -10.12 -62.52 -26.61
CA SER A 6 -10.99 -62.73 -25.39
C SER A 6 -10.44 -63.55 -24.19
N VAL A 7 -10.76 -63.37 -22.88
CA VAL A 7 -11.76 -62.65 -22.03
C VAL A 7 -11.01 -62.19 -20.74
N GLY A 8 -11.36 -61.20 -19.89
CA GLY A 8 -12.49 -60.25 -19.78
C GLY A 8 -12.43 -59.41 -18.47
N ASP A 9 -13.55 -59.39 -17.71
CA ASP A 9 -13.82 -58.80 -16.37
C ASP A 9 -13.43 -57.34 -16.01
N GLN A 10 -14.49 -56.54 -15.78
CA GLN A 10 -14.49 -55.29 -15.01
C GLN A 10 -14.91 -55.57 -13.55
N PRO A 11 -14.72 -54.62 -12.62
CA PRO A 11 -15.88 -53.80 -12.25
C PRO A 11 -15.57 -52.29 -12.14
N ALA A 12 -16.63 -51.48 -12.00
CA ALA A 12 -16.60 -50.02 -12.05
C ALA A 12 -16.74 -49.33 -10.68
N CYS A 13 -16.61 -47.99 -10.73
CA CYS A 13 -17.04 -46.95 -9.77
C CYS A 13 -15.94 -46.25 -8.94
N GLY A 14 -15.98 -44.91 -8.91
CA GLY A 14 -15.19 -44.09 -7.97
C GLY A 14 -14.72 -42.72 -8.47
N ASN A 15 -15.63 -41.83 -8.90
CA ASN A 15 -15.25 -40.42 -9.14
C ASN A 15 -15.03 -39.69 -7.79
N GLY A 16 -13.77 -39.48 -7.42
CA GLY A 16 -13.40 -38.69 -6.24
C GLY A 16 -13.55 -37.19 -6.47
N GLN A 17 -14.67 -36.62 -6.01
CA GLN A 17 -14.77 -35.17 -5.84
C GLN A 17 -13.99 -34.74 -4.59
N ASN A 18 -12.89 -34.01 -4.77
CA ASN A 18 -12.20 -33.38 -3.64
C ASN A 18 -13.02 -32.19 -3.13
N SER A 19 -13.51 -32.32 -1.89
CA SER A 19 -14.36 -31.34 -1.22
C SER A 19 -13.55 -30.17 -0.65
N PHE A 20 -14.05 -28.95 -0.88
CA PHE A 20 -13.59 -27.77 -0.16
C PHE A 20 -14.02 -27.86 1.32
N PRO A 21 -13.16 -27.48 2.29
CA PRO A 21 -13.56 -27.42 3.70
C PRO A 21 -14.50 -26.23 3.94
N GLN A 22 -15.74 -26.53 4.34
CA GLN A 22 -16.65 -25.53 4.89
C GLN A 22 -16.16 -25.12 6.30
N PHE A 23 -15.73 -23.86 6.46
CA PHE A 23 -15.50 -23.29 7.78
C PHE A 23 -16.75 -22.57 8.28
N VAL A 24 -17.28 -23.03 9.41
CA VAL A 24 -18.37 -22.38 10.15
C VAL A 24 -17.78 -21.23 10.97
N GLY A 25 -18.21 -19.99 10.69
CA GLY A 25 -17.73 -18.78 11.35
C GLY A 25 -18.89 -17.87 11.77
N LEU A 26 -18.94 -17.54 13.07
CA LEU A 26 -20.00 -16.88 13.82
C LEU A 26 -20.82 -15.78 13.12
N LEU A 27 -22.12 -15.79 13.43
CA LEU A 27 -23.05 -14.67 13.26
C LEU A 27 -22.57 -13.41 14.00
N TYR A 28 -22.48 -12.28 13.30
CA TYR A 28 -22.64 -10.96 13.91
C TYR A 28 -23.83 -10.23 13.27
N ARG A 29 -25.02 -10.42 13.85
CA ARG A 29 -26.18 -9.58 13.54
C ARG A 29 -26.35 -8.54 14.65
N SER A 30 -26.01 -7.29 14.33
CA SER A 30 -26.57 -6.11 15.00
C SER A 30 -27.25 -5.27 13.93
N ALA A 31 -28.58 -5.30 13.91
CA ALA A 31 -29.37 -4.51 12.99
C ALA A 31 -29.97 -3.31 13.73
N THR A 32 -29.54 -2.11 13.38
CA THR A 32 -30.24 -0.86 13.71
C THR A 32 -30.47 -0.08 12.43
N ARG A 33 -31.72 -0.10 11.93
CA ARG A 33 -32.16 0.89 10.94
C ARG A 33 -32.35 2.23 11.65
N ASN A 34 -31.57 3.25 11.29
CA ASN A 34 -32.06 4.63 11.19
C ASN A 34 -31.02 5.55 10.54
N SER A 35 -31.51 6.47 9.70
CA SER A 35 -30.79 7.41 8.82
C SER A 35 -29.86 6.79 7.76
N GLY A 36 -30.00 7.24 6.51
CA GLY A 36 -29.36 6.64 5.34
C GLY A 36 -27.92 7.10 5.08
N HIS A 37 -27.04 7.00 6.08
CA HIS A 37 -25.61 7.26 5.89
C HIS A 37 -24.83 5.94 5.87
N ARG A 38 -24.09 5.67 4.79
CA ARG A 38 -23.15 4.55 4.74
C ARG A 38 -22.00 4.85 5.71
N VAL A 39 -21.74 3.97 6.66
CA VAL A 39 -20.52 4.03 7.47
C VAL A 39 -19.34 3.70 6.56
N MET A 40 -18.38 4.62 6.45
CA MET A 40 -17.19 4.41 5.61
C MET A 40 -16.25 3.39 6.25
N ALA A 41 -15.86 2.38 5.49
CA ALA A 41 -15.03 1.27 5.94
C ALA A 41 -13.55 1.58 5.73
N ARG A 42 -12.80 1.59 6.84
CA ARG A 42 -11.33 1.51 6.81
C ARG A 42 -10.94 0.06 7.03
N GLN A 43 -10.10 -0.47 6.14
CA GLN A 43 -9.58 -1.84 6.26
C GLN A 43 -8.07 -1.83 6.03
N PHE A 44 -7.38 -2.66 6.82
CA PHE A 44 -5.93 -2.75 6.81
C PHE A 44 -5.51 -4.13 6.31
N PHE A 45 -4.45 -4.15 5.50
CA PHE A 45 -3.91 -5.36 4.91
C PHE A 45 -2.39 -5.34 4.97
N ARG A 46 -1.78 -6.51 4.90
CA ARG A 46 -0.33 -6.65 4.79
C ARG A 46 0.01 -7.88 3.97
N GLY A 47 1.04 -7.79 3.13
CA GLY A 47 1.63 -8.94 2.44
C GLY A 47 2.36 -9.85 3.43
N ARG A 48 3.67 -9.67 3.55
CA ARG A 48 4.50 -10.30 4.61
C ARG A 48 4.75 -9.31 5.74
N PRO A 49 5.14 -9.74 6.97
CA PRO A 49 5.71 -8.83 7.95
C PRO A 49 6.92 -8.09 7.38
N PHE A 50 7.10 -6.82 7.74
CA PHE A 50 8.29 -6.06 7.34
C PHE A 50 9.54 -6.62 8.02
N ARG A 51 10.70 -6.47 7.38
CA ARG A 51 11.96 -6.99 7.92
C ARG A 51 12.53 -6.10 9.01
N ASN A 52 12.28 -4.79 8.98
CA ASN A 52 12.78 -3.87 10.00
C ASN A 52 11.73 -3.50 11.06
N THR A 53 12.18 -3.29 12.29
CA THR A 53 11.33 -2.86 13.40
C THR A 53 10.78 -1.45 13.21
N HIS A 54 11.52 -0.56 12.53
CA HIS A 54 11.03 0.80 12.22
C HIS A 54 9.92 0.78 11.17
N GLU A 55 10.03 -0.04 10.11
CA GLU A 55 8.97 -0.23 9.10
C GLU A 55 7.68 -0.78 9.72
N ASN A 56 7.76 -1.83 10.56
CA ASN A 56 6.58 -2.36 11.24
C ASN A 56 5.86 -1.29 12.09
N ARG A 57 6.61 -0.52 12.91
CA ARG A 57 6.05 0.56 13.74
C ARG A 57 5.53 1.73 12.91
N ALA A 58 6.18 2.07 11.80
CA ALA A 58 5.73 3.09 10.87
C ALA A 58 4.40 2.70 10.22
N PHE A 59 4.24 1.43 9.84
CA PHE A 59 3.00 0.94 9.26
C PHE A 59 1.84 0.94 10.27
N ASP A 60 2.07 0.47 11.50
CA ASP A 60 1.06 0.56 12.56
C ASP A 60 0.60 2.01 12.78
N ARG A 61 1.55 2.95 12.90
CA ARG A 61 1.28 4.39 13.06
C ARG A 61 0.55 4.99 11.85
N LEU A 62 0.91 4.59 10.62
CA LEU A 62 0.20 5.01 9.40
C LEU A 62 -1.26 4.56 9.43
N CYS A 63 -1.55 3.30 9.80
CA CYS A 63 -2.91 2.80 9.90
C CYS A 63 -3.74 3.57 10.93
N HIS A 64 -3.21 3.80 12.14
CA HIS A 64 -3.91 4.59 13.18
C HIS A 64 -4.16 6.03 12.74
N ALA A 65 -3.16 6.68 12.14
CA ALA A 65 -3.29 8.06 11.70
C ALA A 65 -4.30 8.19 10.55
N VAL A 66 -4.25 7.30 9.55
CA VAL A 66 -5.25 7.25 8.47
C VAL A 66 -6.64 6.96 9.01
N GLU A 67 -6.80 6.05 9.98
CA GLU A 67 -8.09 5.83 10.63
C GLU A 67 -8.63 7.13 11.25
N LEU A 68 -7.83 7.82 12.06
CA LEU A 68 -8.23 9.06 12.74
C LEU A 68 -8.61 10.17 11.77
N TYR A 69 -7.89 10.33 10.66
CA TYR A 69 -8.18 11.38 9.67
C TYR A 69 -9.40 11.08 8.78
N THR A 70 -9.74 9.80 8.57
CA THR A 70 -10.76 9.39 7.57
C THR A 70 -12.06 8.85 8.17
N GLN A 71 -12.23 8.90 9.50
CA GLN A 71 -13.33 8.25 10.25
C GLN A 71 -14.74 8.45 9.66
N ASN A 72 -15.00 9.60 9.03
CA ASN A 72 -16.31 10.00 8.52
C ASN A 72 -16.29 10.46 7.04
N THR A 73 -15.18 10.32 6.31
CA THR A 73 -15.02 10.91 4.96
C THR A 73 -14.98 9.88 3.85
N ASP A 74 -14.11 8.86 3.97
CA ASP A 74 -13.71 8.01 2.85
C ASP A 74 -13.72 6.52 3.22
N ASP A 75 -14.10 5.66 2.26
CA ASP A 75 -13.70 4.25 2.31
C ASP A 75 -12.21 4.16 1.99
N VAL A 76 -11.44 3.51 2.88
CA VAL A 76 -9.98 3.43 2.75
C VAL A 76 -9.50 1.99 2.83
N ARG A 77 -8.51 1.66 2.01
CA ARG A 77 -7.67 0.47 2.17
C ARG A 77 -6.23 0.95 2.41
N VAL A 78 -5.61 0.53 3.50
CA VAL A 78 -4.15 0.70 3.68
C VAL A 78 -3.50 -0.67 3.63
N ILE A 79 -2.56 -0.86 2.71
CA ILE A 79 -1.94 -2.15 2.41
C ILE A 79 -0.44 -2.01 2.64
N GLY A 80 0.11 -2.77 3.57
CA GLY A 80 1.55 -2.76 3.88
C GLY A 80 2.33 -3.83 3.15
N ASN A 81 3.57 -3.53 2.82
CA ASN A 81 4.58 -4.50 2.40
C ASN A 81 4.15 -5.31 1.16
N VAL A 82 3.82 -4.61 0.08
CA VAL A 82 3.40 -5.19 -1.21
C VAL A 82 4.65 -5.59 -1.99
N GLU A 83 4.71 -6.84 -2.44
CA GLU A 83 5.84 -7.38 -3.21
C GLU A 83 5.60 -7.19 -4.72
N TYR A 84 6.63 -6.71 -5.41
CA TYR A 84 6.67 -6.43 -6.85
C TYR A 84 8.01 -6.92 -7.43
N ASP A 85 8.13 -7.09 -8.75
CA ASP A 85 9.40 -7.57 -9.34
C ASP A 85 10.51 -6.50 -9.20
N SER A 86 10.15 -5.22 -9.19
CA SER A 86 11.08 -4.12 -8.91
C SER A 86 11.43 -3.94 -7.42
N GLY A 87 10.73 -4.62 -6.49
CA GLY A 87 11.05 -4.59 -5.07
C GLY A 87 9.82 -4.66 -4.15
N GLN A 88 9.74 -3.72 -3.21
CA GLN A 88 8.76 -3.76 -2.12
C GLN A 88 8.22 -2.35 -1.88
N ILE A 89 6.91 -2.18 -2.04
CA ILE A 89 6.20 -0.96 -1.65
C ILE A 89 5.89 -1.06 -0.16
N ASP A 90 6.39 -0.11 0.63
CA ASP A 90 6.19 -0.12 2.08
C ASP A 90 4.71 0.02 2.44
N ALA A 91 3.99 0.96 1.82
CA ALA A 91 2.52 0.97 1.91
C ALA A 91 1.83 1.54 0.66
N LEU A 92 0.61 1.07 0.41
CA LEU A 92 -0.37 1.70 -0.47
C LEU A 92 -1.51 2.27 0.39
N VAL A 93 -1.93 3.50 0.10
CA VAL A 93 -3.18 4.08 0.60
C VAL A 93 -4.14 4.26 -0.58
N LEU A 94 -5.27 3.57 -0.52
CA LEU A 94 -6.29 3.55 -1.57
C LEU A 94 -7.59 4.19 -1.06
N LYS A 95 -8.12 5.12 -1.85
CA LYS A 95 -9.41 5.83 -1.67
C LYS A 95 -10.08 5.93 -3.03
N SER A 96 -11.37 6.28 -3.10
CA SER A 96 -12.08 6.42 -4.37
C SER A 96 -11.39 7.36 -5.38
N HIS A 97 -10.81 8.46 -4.92
CA HIS A 97 -10.14 9.44 -5.79
C HIS A 97 -8.62 9.45 -5.66
N ALA A 98 -7.99 8.45 -5.03
CA ALA A 98 -6.53 8.42 -4.90
C ALA A 98 -5.96 7.01 -4.70
N ILE A 99 -4.86 6.75 -5.40
CA ILE A 99 -3.91 5.67 -5.12
C ILE A 99 -2.60 6.37 -4.73
N THR A 100 -2.09 6.11 -3.53
CA THR A 100 -0.83 6.70 -3.05
C THR A 100 0.15 5.61 -2.65
N ILE A 101 1.32 5.58 -3.29
CA ILE A 101 2.49 4.79 -2.91
C ILE A 101 3.21 5.54 -1.79
N VAL A 102 3.45 4.89 -0.67
CA VAL A 102 4.17 5.44 0.49
C VAL A 102 5.43 4.61 0.73
N ASP A 103 6.55 5.31 0.90
CA ASP A 103 7.89 4.75 1.11
C ASP A 103 8.46 5.31 2.42
N PHE A 104 8.84 4.46 3.37
CA PHE A 104 9.25 4.88 4.72
C PHE A 104 10.76 5.13 4.79
N LYS A 105 11.17 6.20 5.49
CA LYS A 105 12.59 6.55 5.67
C LYS A 105 12.89 6.93 7.12
N ASP A 106 13.66 6.08 7.81
CA ASP A 106 14.14 6.35 9.17
C ASP A 106 15.31 7.35 9.18
N TRP A 107 15.00 8.59 8.78
CA TRP A 107 15.90 9.73 8.67
C TRP A 107 15.21 10.99 9.20
N GLY A 108 16.02 11.99 9.55
CA GLY A 108 15.58 13.30 10.05
C GLY A 108 16.67 14.36 9.93
N GLY A 109 16.36 15.58 10.37
CA GLY A 109 17.20 16.76 10.16
C GLY A 109 17.04 17.33 8.75
N VAL A 110 18.04 18.06 8.26
CA VAL A 110 17.99 18.57 6.86
C VAL A 110 18.40 17.47 5.89
N ILE A 111 17.54 17.24 4.89
CA ILE A 111 17.78 16.31 3.78
C ILE A 111 17.80 17.08 2.47
N THR A 112 18.89 16.94 1.72
CA THR A 112 19.03 17.49 0.37
C THR A 112 18.48 16.50 -0.66
N ILE A 113 17.52 16.96 -1.47
CA ILE A 113 16.74 16.15 -2.41
C ILE A 113 16.84 16.69 -3.84
N GLY A 114 16.62 15.81 -4.81
CA GLY A 114 16.51 16.10 -6.25
C GLY A 114 16.05 14.85 -7.02
N PRO A 115 15.51 14.98 -8.24
CA PRO A 115 15.03 13.82 -8.99
C PRO A 115 16.15 12.89 -9.48
N ASN A 116 17.32 13.42 -9.84
CA ASN A 116 18.40 12.64 -10.49
C ASN A 116 19.60 12.38 -9.57
N LEU A 117 19.85 13.26 -8.59
CA LEU A 117 20.97 13.12 -7.66
C LEU A 117 20.63 12.22 -6.45
N PRO A 118 21.63 11.58 -5.82
CA PRO A 118 21.42 10.86 -4.56
C PRO A 118 20.91 11.81 -3.48
N TRP A 119 19.88 11.41 -2.73
CA TRP A 119 19.43 12.18 -1.58
C TRP A 119 20.41 11.97 -0.42
N VAL A 120 20.73 13.04 0.32
CA VAL A 120 21.70 12.99 1.43
C VAL A 120 21.25 13.81 2.64
N ASN A 121 21.69 13.43 3.84
CA ASN A 121 21.60 14.29 5.02
C ASN A 121 22.73 15.35 5.05
N GLN A 122 22.75 16.19 6.09
CA GLN A 122 23.79 17.21 6.32
C GLN A 122 25.22 16.64 6.33
N ASP A 123 25.42 15.41 6.79
CA ASP A 123 26.73 14.73 6.84
C ASP A 123 27.14 14.07 5.51
N GLY A 124 26.30 14.18 4.46
CA GLY A 124 26.50 13.53 3.17
C GLY A 124 26.14 12.03 3.15
N LEU A 125 25.51 11.51 4.21
CA LEU A 125 25.04 10.12 4.26
C LEU A 125 23.81 9.96 3.37
N LYS A 126 23.81 8.91 2.53
CA LYS A 126 22.77 8.68 1.53
C LYS A 126 21.46 8.17 2.16
N VAL A 127 20.36 8.86 1.85
CA VAL A 127 19.00 8.36 2.04
C VAL A 127 18.72 7.34 0.92
N LYS A 128 18.72 6.05 1.27
CA LYS A 128 18.66 4.94 0.30
C LYS A 128 17.26 4.77 -0.30
N GLY A 129 17.16 4.67 -1.62
CA GLY A 129 15.96 4.22 -2.33
C GLY A 129 15.98 2.71 -2.64
N GLY A 130 16.33 1.87 -1.67
CA GLY A 130 16.53 0.43 -1.92
C GLY A 130 17.65 0.15 -2.92
N SER A 131 17.30 -0.42 -4.08
CA SER A 131 18.18 -0.65 -5.24
C SER A 131 18.39 0.59 -6.12
N TYR A 132 17.60 1.65 -5.91
CA TYR A 132 17.64 2.89 -6.70
C TYR A 132 18.54 3.96 -6.07
N ALA A 133 18.97 4.92 -6.89
CA ALA A 133 19.90 5.98 -6.46
C ALA A 133 19.31 6.92 -5.39
N ASN A 134 17.99 7.12 -5.40
CA ASN A 134 17.24 7.90 -4.42
C ASN A 134 15.79 7.36 -4.27
N PRO A 135 15.06 7.74 -3.22
CA PRO A 135 13.65 7.34 -3.00
C PRO A 135 12.68 7.77 -4.10
N PHE A 136 12.91 8.91 -4.77
CA PHE A 136 12.06 9.36 -5.87
C PHE A 136 12.10 8.38 -7.06
N MET A 137 13.28 7.93 -7.46
CA MET A 137 13.44 6.96 -8.55
C MET A 137 12.82 5.59 -8.20
N GLN A 138 12.88 5.18 -6.93
CA GLN A 138 12.20 3.99 -6.43
C GLN A 138 10.68 4.11 -6.60
N ILE A 139 10.10 5.22 -6.15
CA ILE A 139 8.67 5.53 -6.32
C ILE A 139 8.28 5.63 -7.81
N CYS A 140 9.11 6.20 -8.69
CA CYS A 140 8.87 6.22 -10.13
C CYS A 140 8.71 4.82 -10.71
N ALA A 141 9.56 3.86 -10.30
CA ALA A 141 9.48 2.47 -10.75
C ALA A 141 8.20 1.79 -10.24
N TYR A 142 7.92 1.89 -8.94
CA TYR A 142 6.72 1.31 -8.32
C TYR A 142 5.42 1.88 -8.90
N ARG A 143 5.42 3.18 -9.22
CA ARG A 143 4.29 3.84 -9.89
C ARG A 143 4.08 3.33 -11.32
N ALA A 144 5.15 3.07 -12.06
CA ALA A 144 5.04 2.53 -13.42
C ALA A 144 4.55 1.07 -13.44
N GLU A 145 5.03 0.23 -12.52
CA GLU A 145 4.63 -1.17 -12.40
C GLU A 145 3.17 -1.29 -11.95
N LEU A 146 2.78 -0.57 -10.88
CA LEU A 146 1.38 -0.53 -10.41
C LEU A 146 0.42 0.05 -11.47
N ALA A 147 0.83 1.07 -12.22
CA ALA A 147 0.02 1.58 -13.33
C ALA A 147 -0.21 0.50 -14.42
N SER A 148 0.86 -0.21 -14.81
CA SER A 148 0.78 -1.28 -15.80
C SER A 148 -0.17 -2.40 -15.37
N ASP A 149 -0.10 -2.85 -14.11
CA ASP A 149 -1.03 -3.85 -13.56
C ASP A 149 -2.49 -3.39 -13.66
N LEU A 150 -2.76 -2.15 -13.25
CA LEU A 150 -4.10 -1.57 -13.22
C LEU A 150 -4.67 -1.32 -14.62
N GLU A 151 -3.82 -1.10 -15.62
CA GLU A 151 -4.22 -1.10 -17.04
C GLU A 151 -4.68 -2.50 -17.49
N THR A 152 -4.08 -3.58 -16.98
CA THR A 152 -4.55 -4.96 -17.29
C THR A 152 -5.90 -5.30 -16.66
N ALA A 153 -6.27 -4.67 -15.54
CA ALA A 153 -7.59 -4.79 -14.92
C ALA A 153 -8.71 -4.11 -15.75
N LYS A 154 -8.36 -3.23 -16.70
CA LYS A 154 -9.26 -2.61 -17.69
C LYS A 154 -10.46 -1.87 -17.11
N TRP A 155 -10.35 -1.31 -15.90
CA TRP A 155 -11.39 -0.44 -15.36
C TRP A 155 -11.52 0.84 -16.21
N PRO A 156 -12.70 1.14 -16.76
CA PRO A 156 -12.87 2.29 -17.65
C PRO A 156 -12.82 3.62 -16.88
N GLY A 157 -12.37 4.67 -17.57
CA GLY A 157 -12.41 6.05 -17.07
C GLY A 157 -11.29 6.44 -16.09
N GLN A 158 -10.42 5.50 -15.71
CA GLN A 158 -9.28 5.76 -14.82
C GLN A 158 -8.06 6.25 -15.60
N ASP A 159 -7.31 7.18 -15.03
CA ASP A 159 -5.99 7.60 -15.53
C ASP A 159 -4.93 7.34 -14.44
N TYR A 160 -4.20 6.23 -14.59
CA TYR A 160 -3.22 5.80 -13.60
C TYR A 160 -1.95 6.65 -13.59
N SER A 161 -1.81 7.64 -14.49
CA SER A 161 -0.81 8.70 -14.32
C SER A 161 -1.10 9.59 -13.09
N HIS A 162 -2.30 9.50 -12.49
CA HIS A 162 -2.64 10.17 -11.23
C HIS A 162 -2.34 9.34 -9.96
N ILE A 163 -1.71 8.16 -10.08
CA ILE A 163 -1.09 7.50 -8.93
C ILE A 163 -0.04 8.45 -8.33
N SER A 164 -0.19 8.72 -7.04
CA SER A 164 0.70 9.62 -6.28
C SER A 164 1.78 8.83 -5.54
N GLY A 165 2.89 9.50 -5.24
CA GLY A 165 4.02 8.94 -4.48
C GLY A 165 4.43 9.86 -3.34
N PHE A 166 4.60 9.29 -2.14
CA PHE A 166 4.97 10.03 -0.94
C PHE A 166 6.13 9.34 -0.20
N VAL A 167 7.23 10.06 0.03
CA VAL A 167 8.31 9.59 0.91
C VAL A 167 8.03 10.09 2.33
N LEU A 168 7.71 9.18 3.24
CA LEU A 168 7.41 9.49 4.64
C LEU A 168 8.64 9.29 5.52
N PHE A 169 9.20 10.41 5.98
CA PHE A 169 10.29 10.44 6.93
C PHE A 169 9.77 10.18 8.35
N LEU A 170 10.44 9.27 9.07
CA LEU A 170 9.95 8.82 10.37
C LEU A 170 10.33 9.77 11.52
N GLN A 171 11.20 10.73 11.26
CA GLN A 171 11.70 11.74 12.19
C GLN A 171 11.51 13.15 11.58
N ASN A 172 11.55 14.19 12.41
CA ASN A 172 11.38 15.58 11.97
C ASN A 172 12.41 15.97 10.89
N THR A 173 11.94 16.45 9.73
CA THR A 173 12.73 16.59 8.51
C THR A 173 12.49 17.93 7.83
N GLU A 174 13.58 18.62 7.52
CA GLU A 174 13.57 19.82 6.67
C GLU A 174 14.15 19.48 5.29
N PHE A 175 13.55 19.99 4.22
CA PHE A 175 13.97 19.68 2.85
C PHE A 175 14.70 20.83 2.20
N GLN A 176 15.83 20.53 1.56
CA GLN A 176 16.53 21.45 0.67
C GLN A 176 16.63 20.81 -0.72
N MET A 177 16.43 21.60 -1.78
CA MET A 177 16.60 21.09 -3.15
C MET A 177 18.01 21.38 -3.65
N TYR A 178 18.58 20.46 -4.44
CA TYR A 178 19.80 20.74 -5.20
C TYR A 178 19.54 21.89 -6.20
N PRO A 179 20.33 22.98 -6.21
CA PRO A 179 20.10 24.13 -7.09
C PRO A 179 20.13 23.82 -8.59
N HIS A 180 20.79 22.72 -8.98
CA HIS A 180 20.92 22.26 -10.36
C HIS A 180 20.14 20.96 -10.65
N ASP A 181 19.39 20.45 -9.67
CA ASP A 181 18.52 19.28 -9.80
C ASP A 181 17.22 19.50 -8.99
N PRO A 182 16.41 20.53 -9.31
CA PRO A 182 15.12 20.76 -8.67
C PRO A 182 14.04 19.84 -9.26
N PHE A 183 13.00 19.55 -8.48
CA PHE A 183 11.80 18.91 -9.00
C PHE A 183 11.04 19.84 -9.94
N SER A 184 10.52 19.30 -11.05
CA SER A 184 9.64 20.06 -11.94
C SER A 184 8.26 20.28 -11.29
N ARG A 185 7.52 21.29 -11.78
CA ARG A 185 6.16 21.59 -11.31
C ARG A 185 5.22 20.40 -11.52
N GLU A 186 5.38 19.72 -12.65
CA GLU A 186 4.61 18.54 -13.05
C GLU A 186 4.88 17.38 -12.10
N THR A 187 6.13 17.20 -11.67
CA THR A 187 6.48 16.20 -10.64
C THR A 187 5.84 16.52 -9.30
N GLY A 188 5.84 17.80 -8.88
CA GLY A 188 5.19 18.25 -7.65
C GLY A 188 3.65 18.10 -7.62
N HIS A 189 3.00 17.71 -8.72
CA HIS A 189 1.57 17.40 -8.74
C HIS A 189 1.23 15.97 -8.33
N TRP A 190 2.18 15.03 -8.37
CA TRP A 190 1.96 13.62 -8.01
C TRP A 190 2.98 13.09 -7.00
N PHE A 191 4.13 13.74 -6.86
CA PHE A 191 5.18 13.37 -5.91
C PHE A 191 5.30 14.38 -4.77
N SER A 192 5.52 13.89 -3.55
CA SER A 192 5.88 14.71 -2.39
C SER A 192 6.74 13.93 -1.40
N ALA A 193 7.39 14.66 -0.49
CA ALA A 193 8.10 14.10 0.65
C ALA A 193 7.79 14.94 1.89
N GLY A 194 7.72 14.30 3.04
CA GLY A 194 7.40 14.94 4.31
C GLY A 194 7.64 13.99 5.47
N ASP A 195 7.57 14.49 6.69
CA ASP A 195 7.53 13.64 7.88
C ASP A 195 6.09 13.46 8.39
N TRP A 196 5.93 13.06 9.65
CA TRP A 196 4.61 12.88 10.27
C TRP A 196 3.82 14.18 10.43
N ASP A 197 4.47 15.33 10.58
CA ASP A 197 3.83 16.63 10.65
C ASP A 197 3.42 17.09 9.24
N GLY A 198 2.12 17.34 9.06
CA GLY A 198 1.51 17.62 7.75
C GLY A 198 1.51 16.44 6.75
N GLY A 199 2.48 15.53 6.75
CA GLY A 199 2.59 14.47 5.73
C GLY A 199 1.40 13.50 5.69
N ILE A 200 0.86 13.11 6.86
CA ILE A 200 -0.37 12.30 6.89
C ILE A 200 -1.58 13.10 6.40
N GLN A 201 -1.68 14.39 6.74
CA GLN A 201 -2.75 15.25 6.23
C GLN A 201 -2.67 15.36 4.70
N HIS A 202 -1.46 15.49 4.15
CA HIS A 202 -1.23 15.49 2.71
C HIS A 202 -1.75 14.18 2.07
N ILE A 203 -1.31 13.01 2.54
CA ILE A 203 -1.77 11.69 2.04
C ILE A 203 -3.31 11.56 2.16
N CYS A 204 -3.90 12.01 3.27
CA CYS A 204 -5.35 11.96 3.48
C CYS A 204 -6.11 12.96 2.58
N HIS A 205 -5.52 14.09 2.19
CA HIS A 205 -6.12 15.08 1.28
C HIS A 205 -5.84 14.82 -0.21
N LEU A 206 -4.87 13.97 -0.58
CA LEU A 206 -4.63 13.61 -1.97
C LEU A 206 -5.91 13.09 -2.64
N SER A 207 -6.26 13.69 -3.77
CA SER A 207 -7.47 13.40 -4.54
C SER A 207 -7.28 13.84 -5.98
N SER A 208 -7.75 13.04 -6.93
CA SER A 208 -7.72 13.31 -8.36
C SER A 208 -9.08 12.99 -8.99
N PRO A 209 -9.70 13.91 -9.75
CA PRO A 209 -10.92 13.63 -10.49
C PRO A 209 -10.69 12.70 -11.70
N LYS A 210 -9.46 12.20 -11.88
CA LYS A 210 -9.07 11.22 -12.90
C LYS A 210 -8.94 9.79 -12.34
N LEU A 211 -9.14 9.64 -11.04
CA LEU A 211 -9.36 8.36 -10.37
C LEU A 211 -10.77 8.41 -9.78
N ASP A 212 -11.58 7.40 -10.07
CA ASP A 212 -12.93 7.24 -9.55
C ASP A 212 -13.19 5.75 -9.34
N LEU A 213 -12.61 5.24 -8.26
CA LEU A 213 -12.64 3.84 -7.86
C LEU A 213 -13.83 3.61 -6.93
N SER A 214 -14.76 2.76 -7.36
CA SER A 214 -15.80 2.23 -6.49
C SER A 214 -15.18 1.35 -5.38
N VAL A 215 -15.90 1.18 -4.27
CA VAL A 215 -15.50 0.29 -3.16
C VAL A 215 -15.20 -1.13 -3.67
N ALA A 216 -15.96 -1.62 -4.67
CA ALA A 216 -15.71 -2.91 -5.30
C ALA A 216 -14.34 -3.00 -6.00
N GLN A 217 -13.88 -1.93 -6.65
CA GLN A 217 -12.55 -1.87 -7.27
C GLN A 217 -11.43 -1.74 -6.24
N LEU A 218 -11.68 -1.08 -5.10
CA LEU A 218 -10.74 -1.07 -3.97
C LEU A 218 -10.55 -2.48 -3.40
N ASP A 219 -11.65 -3.24 -3.25
CA ASP A 219 -11.63 -4.62 -2.77
C ASP A 219 -11.07 -5.61 -3.82
N GLU A 220 -11.30 -5.35 -5.12
CA GLU A 220 -10.67 -6.08 -6.23
C GLU A 220 -9.16 -5.84 -6.27
N LEU A 221 -8.68 -4.61 -6.07
CA LEU A 221 -7.24 -4.30 -5.99
C LEU A 221 -6.56 -5.03 -4.82
N VAL A 222 -7.18 -5.03 -3.63
CA VAL A 222 -6.72 -5.81 -2.48
C VAL A 222 -6.62 -7.31 -2.83
N SER A 223 -7.57 -7.82 -3.60
CA SER A 223 -7.62 -9.23 -4.03
C SER A 223 -6.55 -9.57 -5.06
N LEU A 224 -6.30 -8.69 -6.04
CA LEU A 224 -5.25 -8.82 -7.05
C LEU A 224 -3.85 -8.86 -6.40
N LEU A 225 -3.61 -8.03 -5.38
CA LEU A 225 -2.35 -7.98 -4.64
C LEU A 225 -2.12 -9.18 -3.70
N GLY A 226 -3.11 -10.07 -3.52
CA GLY A 226 -2.96 -11.31 -2.74
C GLY A 226 -2.65 -11.12 -1.25
N VAL A 227 -2.91 -9.93 -0.70
CA VAL A 227 -2.56 -9.53 0.68
C VAL A 227 -3.58 -10.04 1.70
N LYS A 228 -3.16 -10.14 2.97
CA LYS A 228 -4.02 -10.62 4.07
C LYS A 228 -4.49 -9.46 4.94
N THR A 229 -5.68 -9.58 5.53
CA THR A 229 -6.18 -8.62 6.52
C THR A 229 -5.16 -8.46 7.65
N TYR A 230 -4.96 -7.21 8.08
CA TYR A 230 -4.06 -6.82 9.15
C TYR A 230 -4.84 -6.14 10.27
N ILE A 231 -4.35 -6.29 11.50
CA ILE A 231 -4.82 -5.54 12.67
C ILE A 231 -3.62 -4.75 13.18
N PRO A 232 -3.63 -3.41 13.05
CA PRO A 232 -2.57 -2.56 13.57
C PRO A 232 -2.33 -2.84 15.04
N GLN A 233 -1.07 -3.01 15.42
CA GLN A 233 -0.73 -3.11 16.83
C GLN A 233 -0.97 -1.75 17.50
N PRO A 234 -1.51 -1.68 18.73
CA PRO A 234 -1.67 -0.42 19.42
C PRO A 234 -0.32 0.29 19.49
N GLU A 235 -0.29 1.62 19.32
CA GLU A 235 0.95 2.37 19.47
C GLU A 235 1.61 2.02 20.80
N GLY A 236 2.74 1.32 20.73
CA GLY A 236 3.48 0.91 21.90
C GLY A 236 3.93 2.17 22.63
N ARG A 237 3.26 2.47 23.74
CA ARG A 237 3.68 3.52 24.66
C ARG A 237 5.11 3.20 25.05
N LEU A 238 6.07 3.92 24.47
CA LEU A 238 7.48 3.78 24.79
C LEU A 238 7.62 4.11 26.27
N VAL A 239 7.69 3.09 27.12
CA VAL A 239 8.17 3.26 28.49
C VAL A 239 9.61 3.76 28.33
N PRO A 240 9.94 4.97 28.80
CA PRO A 240 11.30 5.48 28.68
C PRO A 240 12.26 4.49 29.34
N ALA A 241 13.45 4.30 28.77
CA ALA A 241 14.49 3.41 29.31
C ALA A 241 15.11 3.90 30.65
N ARG A 242 14.37 4.71 31.41
CA ARG A 242 14.66 5.22 32.75
C ARG A 242 13.91 4.42 33.84
N ASP A 243 12.95 3.59 33.43
CA ASP A 243 12.09 2.79 34.31
C ASP A 243 12.37 1.26 34.18
N LEU A 244 13.62 0.90 33.81
CA LEU A 244 14.22 -0.44 33.82
C LEU A 244 15.57 -0.41 34.53
#